data_AF-A0A370TK28-F1
#
_entry.id   AF-A0A370TK28-F1
#
_cell.length_a   1.000
_cell.length_b   1.000
_cell.length_c   1.000
_cell.angle_alpha   90.00
_cell.angle_beta   90.00
_cell.angle_gamma   90.00
#
_symmetry.space_group_name_H-M   'P 1'
#
loop_
_entity.id
_entity.type
_entity.pdbx_description
1 polymer ?
#
loop_
_entity_poly.entity_id
_entity_poly.type
_entity_poly.pdbx_seq_one_letter_code
_entity_poly.pdbx_strand_id
1 'polypeptide(L)'
;MSLGLFSFDGPALTSLRLAPLVASTAFITGVLDQQIAFSTFAEALSGGRQPANETLPLWLYNYTWRVIWVCGTAYPATIALLGLNLLVDPADTMSTQTKQLYTVGFVLTVIHCFPYQYAARVRKALWTNQGKVSDVSSAMAYFAGLNGPRLWVLDVPAWFFIFAAVVSQFG
;
A
#
# COMPACT_ATOMS: atom_id res chain seq x y z
N MET A 1 -20.43 -10.31 -35.20
CA MET A 1 -20.01 -8.91 -34.99
C MET A 1 -19.06 -8.93 -33.80
N SER A 2 -17.76 -9.06 -34.03
CA SER A 2 -16.77 -9.07 -32.94
C SER A 2 -16.61 -7.64 -32.43
N LEU A 3 -16.73 -7.45 -31.13
CA LEU A 3 -16.41 -6.20 -30.43
C LEU A 3 -14.89 -5.98 -30.52
N GLY A 4 -14.40 -5.52 -31.67
CA GLY A 4 -12.99 -5.21 -31.93
C GLY A 4 -12.44 -4.00 -31.20
N LEU A 5 -13.13 -3.51 -30.16
CA LEU A 5 -12.69 -2.36 -29.36
C LEU A 5 -11.62 -2.72 -28.30
N PHE A 6 -11.40 -4.02 -28.07
CA PHE A 6 -10.38 -4.53 -27.13
C PHE A 6 -9.53 -5.62 -27.81
N SER A 7 -8.85 -5.28 -28.91
CA SER A 7 -7.68 -6.05 -29.29
C SER A 7 -6.67 -5.91 -28.14
N PHE A 8 -6.50 -6.98 -27.36
CA PHE A 8 -5.50 -7.08 -26.30
C PHE A 8 -4.13 -7.45 -26.88
N ASP A 9 -3.81 -6.88 -28.04
CA ASP A 9 -2.55 -7.15 -28.73
C ASP A 9 -1.73 -5.86 -28.72
N GLY A 10 -0.46 -5.94 -28.30
CA GLY A 10 0.45 -4.80 -28.30
C GLY A 10 0.40 -3.90 -27.05
N PRO A 11 0.49 -2.56 -27.19
CA PRO A 11 0.79 -1.64 -26.07
C PRO A 11 -0.21 -1.66 -24.90
N ALA A 12 -1.49 -1.97 -25.16
CA ALA A 12 -2.52 -2.01 -24.13
C ALA A 12 -2.31 -3.18 -23.16
N LEU A 13 -2.01 -4.37 -23.69
CA LEU A 13 -1.70 -5.54 -22.86
C LEU A 13 -0.38 -5.33 -22.11
N THR A 14 0.64 -4.80 -22.77
CA THR A 14 1.91 -4.43 -22.12
C THR A 14 1.68 -3.46 -20.95
N SER A 15 0.85 -2.44 -21.17
CA SER A 15 0.49 -1.47 -20.13
C SER A 15 -0.23 -2.15 -18.96
N LEU A 16 -1.17 -3.06 -19.25
CA LEU A 16 -1.83 -3.86 -18.21
C LEU A 16 -0.83 -4.71 -17.43
N ARG A 17 0.12 -5.37 -18.09
CA ARG A 17 1.16 -6.18 -17.42
C ARG A 17 2.09 -5.33 -16.55
N LEU A 18 2.43 -4.10 -16.96
CA LEU A 18 3.32 -3.23 -16.19
C LEU A 18 2.61 -2.47 -15.06
N ALA A 19 1.31 -2.18 -15.21
CA ALA A 19 0.56 -1.33 -14.30
C ALA A 19 0.59 -1.79 -12.82
N PRO A 20 0.49 -3.09 -12.48
CA PRO A 20 0.63 -3.55 -11.10
C PRO A 20 1.95 -3.13 -10.45
N LEU A 21 3.06 -3.14 -11.18
CA LEU A 21 4.37 -2.77 -10.65
C LEU A 21 4.46 -1.26 -10.40
N VAL A 22 3.90 -0.44 -11.29
CA VAL A 22 3.85 1.02 -11.08
C VAL A 22 3.03 1.36 -9.85
N ALA A 23 1.82 0.78 -9.75
CA ALA A 23 0.91 1.01 -8.63
C ALA A 23 1.49 0.49 -7.30
N SER A 24 2.07 -0.72 -7.30
CA SER A 24 2.67 -1.30 -6.10
C SER A 24 3.93 -0.55 -5.65
N THR A 25 4.70 0.01 -6.59
CA THR A 25 5.87 0.86 -6.28
C THR A 25 5.43 2.16 -5.62
N ALA A 26 4.43 2.85 -6.17
CA ALA A 26 3.89 4.06 -5.54
C ALA A 26 3.37 3.77 -4.12
N PHE A 27 2.69 2.65 -3.96
CA PHE A 27 2.18 2.19 -2.67
C PHE A 27 3.28 1.89 -1.66
N ILE A 28 4.29 1.09 -2.01
CA ILE A 28 5.36 0.72 -1.06
C ILE A 28 6.20 1.93 -0.65
N THR A 29 6.45 2.87 -1.58
CA THR A 29 7.09 4.16 -1.24
C THR A 29 6.26 4.93 -0.21
N GLY A 30 4.93 4.97 -0.36
CA GLY A 30 4.04 5.60 0.62
C GLY A 30 4.06 4.92 1.98
N VAL A 31 4.13 3.58 2.03
CA VAL A 31 4.24 2.83 3.29
C VAL A 31 5.59 3.06 3.97
N LEU A 32 6.67 3.11 3.19
CA LEU A 32 8.02 3.41 3.69
C LEU A 32 8.09 4.82 4.29
N ASP A 33 7.52 5.81 3.60
CA ASP A 33 7.42 7.18 4.10
C ASP A 33 6.65 7.24 5.43
N GLN A 34 5.50 6.57 5.51
CA GLN A 34 4.74 6.44 6.76
C GLN A 34 5.56 5.82 7.88
N GLN A 35 6.31 4.74 7.58
CA GLN A 35 7.12 4.07 8.58
C GLN A 35 8.23 4.97 9.12
N ILE A 36 8.94 5.66 8.22
CA ILE A 36 10.01 6.60 8.60
C ILE A 36 9.41 7.73 9.44
N ALA A 37 8.38 8.42 8.93
CA ALA A 37 7.77 9.55 9.62
C ALA A 37 7.25 9.16 11.02
N PHE A 38 6.49 8.06 11.13
CA PHE A 38 5.93 7.63 12.41
C PHE A 38 7.00 7.13 13.39
N SER A 39 8.06 6.47 12.91
CA SER A 39 9.17 6.06 13.77
C SER A 39 9.93 7.26 14.34
N THR A 40 10.18 8.30 13.54
CA THR A 40 10.84 9.54 14.00
C THR A 40 10.03 10.23 15.10
N PHE A 41 8.70 10.32 14.95
CA PHE A 41 7.85 10.88 16.00
C PHE A 41 7.81 9.98 17.24
N ALA A 42 7.68 8.66 17.08
CA ALA A 42 7.67 7.73 18.21
C ALA A 42 8.95 7.83 19.05
N GLU A 43 10.12 7.91 18.40
CA GLU A 43 11.40 8.11 19.08
C GLU A 43 11.44 9.45 19.83
N ALA A 44 11.05 10.55 19.17
CA ALA A 44 11.03 11.87 19.79
C ALA A 44 10.11 11.95 21.02
N LEU A 45 8.94 11.28 20.97
CA LEU A 45 8.02 11.17 22.09
C LEU A 45 8.62 10.39 23.26
N SER A 46 9.26 9.25 22.97
CA SER A 46 9.86 8.39 23.99
C SER A 46 11.04 9.06 24.72
N GLY A 47 11.77 9.94 24.04
CA GLY A 47 12.87 10.73 24.60
C GLY A 47 12.45 11.96 25.40
N GLY A 48 11.15 12.16 25.67
CA GLY A 48 10.67 13.28 26.49
C GLY A 48 10.77 14.67 25.85
N ARG A 49 10.90 14.75 24.51
CA ARG A 49 11.02 16.04 23.81
C ARG A 49 9.65 16.73 23.75
N GLN A 50 9.38 17.65 24.69
CA GLN A 50 8.13 18.41 24.75
C GLN A 50 7.64 19.03 23.42
N PRO A 51 8.51 19.61 22.54
CA PRO A 51 8.04 20.19 21.28
C PRO A 51 7.38 19.20 20.32
N ALA A 52 7.72 17.91 20.42
CA ALA A 52 7.09 16.87 19.61
C ALA A 52 5.64 16.60 20.06
N ASN A 53 5.31 16.77 21.35
CA ASN A 53 3.97 16.57 21.88
C ASN A 53 2.97 17.62 21.37
N GLU A 54 3.41 18.86 21.17
CA GLU A 54 2.54 19.97 20.74
C GLU A 54 2.29 19.98 19.24
N THR A 55 3.30 19.60 18.45
CA THR A 55 3.25 19.66 16.98
C THR A 55 2.66 18.40 16.34
N LEU A 56 2.76 17.26 17.02
CA LEU A 56 2.36 15.96 16.48
C LEU A 56 0.86 15.86 16.11
N PRO A 57 -0.10 16.29 16.93
CA PRO A 57 -1.52 16.18 16.55
C PRO A 57 -1.85 16.98 15.29
N LEU A 58 -1.31 18.21 15.18
CA LEU A 58 -1.51 19.07 14.02
C LEU A 58 -0.83 18.52 12.77
N TRP A 59 0.41 18.03 12.90
CA TRP A 59 1.11 17.38 11.81
C TRP A 59 0.37 16.14 11.32
N LEU A 60 -0.05 15.26 12.24
CA LEU A 60 -0.71 14.01 11.92
C LEU A 60 -2.08 14.24 11.28
N TYR A 61 -2.84 15.25 11.74
CA TYR A 61 -4.09 15.65 11.12
C TYR A 61 -3.90 16.03 9.64
N ASN A 62 -2.93 16.91 9.37
CA ASN A 62 -2.61 17.36 8.02
C ASN A 62 -2.06 16.24 7.13
N TYR A 63 -1.20 15.38 7.70
CA TYR A 63 -0.63 14.22 7.01
C TYR A 63 -1.71 13.20 6.63
N THR A 64 -2.54 12.81 7.60
CA THR A 64 -3.59 11.80 7.41
C THR A 64 -4.60 12.23 6.34
N TRP A 65 -4.97 13.51 6.29
CA TRP A 65 -5.88 14.02 5.26
C TRP A 65 -5.32 13.88 3.84
N ARG A 66 -4.01 14.03 3.66
CA ARG A 66 -3.36 13.91 2.34
C ARG A 66 -3.15 12.45 1.96
N VAL A 67 -2.68 11.66 2.92
CA VAL A 67 -2.32 10.26 2.70
C VAL A 67 -3.52 9.35 2.52
N ILE A 68 -4.67 9.66 3.14
CA ILE A 68 -5.86 8.80 3.03
C ILE A 68 -6.35 8.64 1.59
N TRP A 69 -6.23 9.68 0.76
CA TRP A 69 -6.63 9.62 -0.65
C TRP A 69 -5.63 8.81 -1.47
N VAL A 70 -4.33 8.98 -1.21
CA VAL A 70 -3.28 8.22 -1.90
C VAL A 70 -3.39 6.74 -1.55
N CYS A 71 -3.43 6.40 -0.27
CA CYS A 71 -3.61 5.01 0.17
C CYS A 71 -4.97 4.44 -0.24
N GLY A 72 -6.03 5.26 -0.17
CA GLY A 72 -7.39 4.87 -0.57
C GLY A 72 -7.57 4.64 -2.07
N THR A 73 -6.60 5.03 -2.90
CA THR A 73 -6.67 4.86 -4.36
C THR A 73 -5.58 3.92 -4.89
N ALA A 74 -4.32 4.13 -4.53
CA ALA A 74 -3.19 3.35 -5.03
C ALA A 74 -3.30 1.86 -4.66
N TYR A 75 -3.83 1.58 -3.47
CA TYR A 75 -3.95 0.20 -3.01
C TYR A 75 -5.11 -0.56 -3.68
N PRO A 76 -6.36 -0.05 -3.72
CA PRO A 76 -7.41 -0.67 -4.53
C PRO A 76 -7.05 -0.77 -6.01
N ALA A 77 -6.33 0.21 -6.56
CA ALA A 77 -5.81 0.15 -7.93
C ALA A 77 -4.84 -1.02 -8.10
N THR A 78 -3.88 -1.23 -7.18
CA THR A 78 -2.96 -2.38 -7.24
C THR A 78 -3.72 -3.71 -7.23
N ILE A 79 -4.71 -3.88 -6.34
CA ILE A 79 -5.55 -5.09 -6.29
C ILE A 79 -6.29 -5.28 -7.60
N ALA A 80 -6.94 -4.24 -8.12
CA ALA A 80 -7.71 -4.30 -9.36
C ALA A 80 -6.82 -4.65 -10.55
N LEU A 81 -5.64 -4.03 -10.67
CA LEU A 81 -4.70 -4.28 -11.75
C LEU A 81 -4.12 -5.70 -11.70
N LEU A 82 -3.82 -6.23 -10.50
CA LEU A 82 -3.41 -7.63 -10.34
C LEU A 82 -4.53 -8.59 -10.69
N GLY A 83 -5.76 -8.33 -10.22
CA GLY A 83 -6.93 -9.12 -10.58
C GLY A 83 -7.19 -9.12 -12.08
N LEU A 84 -7.12 -7.96 -12.73
CA LEU A 84 -7.23 -7.83 -14.18
C LEU A 84 -6.11 -8.60 -14.90
N ASN A 85 -4.88 -8.59 -14.39
CA ASN A 85 -3.80 -9.39 -14.96
C ASN A 85 -4.11 -10.88 -14.94
N LEU A 86 -4.65 -11.38 -13.83
CA LEU A 86 -4.98 -12.80 -13.65
C LEU A 86 -6.23 -13.23 -14.44
N LEU A 87 -7.20 -12.33 -14.63
CA LEU A 87 -8.47 -12.62 -15.31
C LEU A 87 -8.43 -12.35 -16.82
N VAL A 88 -7.61 -11.40 -17.26
CA VAL A 88 -7.51 -10.97 -18.65
C VAL A 88 -6.20 -11.49 -19.24
N ASP A 89 -6.27 -12.70 -19.78
CA ASP A 89 -5.21 -13.31 -20.58
C ASP A 89 -5.79 -13.95 -21.85
N PRO A 90 -6.31 -13.13 -22.78
CA PRO A 90 -7.12 -13.59 -23.91
C PRO A 90 -6.39 -14.52 -24.89
N ALA A 91 -5.06 -14.65 -24.78
CA ALA A 91 -4.24 -15.53 -25.60
C ALA A 91 -3.28 -16.42 -24.79
N ASP A 92 -3.53 -16.60 -23.48
CA ASP A 92 -2.67 -17.41 -22.59
C ASP A 92 -1.18 -17.04 -22.67
N THR A 93 -0.93 -15.73 -22.75
CA THR A 93 0.38 -15.14 -23.03
C THR A 93 1.34 -15.17 -21.84
N MET A 94 0.80 -15.38 -20.64
CA MET A 94 1.62 -15.48 -19.43
C MET A 94 2.01 -16.92 -19.16
N SER A 95 3.30 -17.14 -18.91
CA SER A 95 3.77 -18.44 -18.44
C SER A 95 3.12 -18.81 -17.09
N THR A 96 3.06 -20.12 -16.78
CA THR A 96 2.60 -20.60 -15.47
C THR A 96 3.36 -19.96 -14.32
N GLN A 97 4.68 -19.76 -14.47
CA GLN A 97 5.52 -19.11 -13.47
C GLN A 97 5.08 -17.65 -13.25
N THR A 98 4.89 -16.88 -14.32
CA THR A 98 4.43 -15.48 -14.26
C THR A 98 3.08 -15.37 -13.54
N LYS A 99 2.14 -16.25 -13.86
CA LYS A 99 0.82 -16.30 -13.21
C LYS A 99 0.92 -16.60 -11.72
N GLN A 100 1.78 -17.54 -11.32
CA GLN A 100 2.03 -17.85 -9.91
C GLN A 100 2.62 -16.64 -9.17
N LEU A 101 3.59 -15.95 -9.76
CA LEU A 101 4.19 -14.75 -9.17
C LEU A 101 3.14 -13.64 -8.97
N TYR A 102 2.32 -13.35 -9.99
CA TYR A 102 1.20 -12.40 -9.84
C TYR A 102 0.18 -12.85 -8.79
N THR A 103 -0.10 -14.14 -8.70
CA THR A 103 -1.05 -14.69 -7.72
C THR A 103 -0.54 -14.49 -6.30
N VAL A 104 0.73 -14.80 -6.03
CA VAL A 104 1.33 -14.58 -4.71
C VAL A 104 1.35 -13.08 -4.38
N GLY A 105 1.76 -12.22 -5.32
CA GLY A 105 1.70 -10.78 -5.17
C GLY A 105 0.28 -10.26 -4.86
N PHE A 106 -0.74 -10.81 -5.54
CA PHE A 106 -2.15 -10.49 -5.31
C PHE A 106 -2.61 -10.90 -3.91
N VAL A 107 -2.34 -12.14 -3.50
CA VAL A 107 -2.74 -12.66 -2.18
C VAL A 107 -2.10 -11.84 -1.07
N LEU A 108 -0.79 -11.57 -1.14
CA LEU A 108 -0.11 -10.74 -0.14
C LEU A 108 -0.65 -9.31 -0.12
N THR A 109 -0.92 -8.75 -1.31
CA THR A 109 -1.58 -7.44 -1.42
C THR A 109 -2.93 -7.48 -0.75
N VAL A 110 -3.79 -8.47 -0.97
CA VAL A 110 -5.11 -8.57 -0.30
C VAL A 110 -4.95 -8.74 1.22
N ILE A 111 -3.98 -9.52 1.69
CA ILE A 111 -3.73 -9.70 3.14
C ILE A 111 -3.39 -8.38 3.83
N HIS A 112 -2.76 -7.42 3.13
CA HIS A 112 -2.54 -6.06 3.64
C HIS A 112 -3.85 -5.36 4.08
N CYS A 113 -5.03 -5.73 3.58
CA CYS A 113 -6.30 -5.15 4.04
C CYS A 113 -6.64 -5.46 5.49
N PHE A 114 -6.22 -6.63 6.01
CA PHE A 114 -6.72 -7.11 7.31
C PHE A 114 -6.44 -6.16 8.49
N PRO A 115 -5.27 -5.48 8.55
CA PRO A 115 -4.98 -4.47 9.57
C PRO A 115 -5.75 -3.13 9.41
N TYR A 116 -6.65 -2.96 8.43
CA TYR A 116 -7.35 -1.68 8.19
C TYR A 116 -8.11 -1.14 9.41
N GLN A 117 -8.65 -2.04 10.25
CA GLN A 117 -9.31 -1.68 11.50
C GLN A 117 -8.43 -0.85 12.46
N TYR A 118 -7.11 -0.97 12.36
CA TYR A 118 -6.17 -0.22 13.21
C TYR A 118 -5.93 1.19 12.68
N ALA A 119 -5.84 1.36 11.35
CA ALA A 119 -5.83 2.68 10.74
C ALA A 119 -7.12 3.45 11.10
N ALA A 120 -8.27 2.77 11.16
CA ALA A 120 -9.52 3.36 11.61
C ALA A 120 -9.49 3.84 13.08
N ARG A 121 -8.73 3.18 13.98
CA ARG A 121 -8.54 3.64 15.37
C ARG A 121 -7.74 4.92 15.45
N VAL A 122 -6.65 5.05 14.69
CA VAL A 122 -5.86 6.29 14.59
C VAL A 122 -6.74 7.43 14.09
N ARG A 123 -7.55 7.19 13.05
CA ARG A 123 -8.54 8.17 12.60
C ARG A 123 -9.50 8.54 13.71
N LYS A 124 -10.14 7.56 14.36
CA LYS A 124 -11.09 7.85 15.42
C LYS A 124 -10.45 8.75 16.49
N ALA A 125 -9.24 8.43 16.95
CA ALA A 125 -8.51 9.26 17.93
C ALA A 125 -8.28 10.70 17.42
N LEU A 126 -7.88 10.87 16.16
CA LEU A 126 -7.69 12.19 15.53
C LEU A 126 -8.98 13.00 15.43
N TRP A 127 -10.09 12.36 15.04
CA TRP A 127 -11.35 13.05 14.73
C TRP A 127 -12.30 13.22 15.93
N THR A 128 -12.37 12.26 16.85
CA THR A 128 -13.33 12.33 17.98
C THR A 128 -12.76 12.96 19.24
N ASN A 129 -11.46 12.81 19.48
CA ASN A 129 -10.86 13.27 20.74
C ASN A 129 -10.22 14.66 20.63
N GLN A 130 -10.53 15.41 19.55
CA GLN A 130 -9.93 16.71 19.24
C GLN A 130 -8.39 16.72 19.35
N GLY A 131 -7.73 15.59 19.08
CA GLY A 131 -6.27 15.51 19.15
C GLY A 131 -5.66 15.51 20.56
N LYS A 132 -6.37 15.01 21.59
CA LYS A 132 -5.74 14.71 22.89
C LYS A 132 -4.43 13.96 22.67
N VAL A 133 -3.32 14.60 23.04
CA VAL A 133 -1.95 14.13 22.72
C VAL A 133 -1.71 12.70 23.20
N SER A 134 -2.17 12.35 24.41
CA SER A 134 -2.03 10.99 24.96
C SER A 134 -2.66 9.92 24.06
N ASP A 135 -3.85 10.20 23.52
CA ASP A 135 -4.62 9.26 22.71
C ASP A 135 -4.03 9.13 21.31
N VAL A 136 -3.59 10.26 20.74
CA VAL A 136 -2.92 10.30 19.43
C VAL A 136 -1.57 9.58 19.50
N SER A 137 -0.75 9.87 20.52
CA SER A 137 0.56 9.23 20.71
C SER A 137 0.43 7.73 20.94
N SER A 138 -0.55 7.29 21.75
CA SER A 138 -0.81 5.85 21.97
C SER A 138 -1.26 5.16 20.68
N ALA A 139 -2.18 5.77 19.92
CA ALA A 139 -2.65 5.22 18.66
C ALA A 139 -1.53 5.16 17.59
N MET A 140 -0.65 6.16 17.54
CA MET A 140 0.51 6.18 16.65
C MET A 140 1.56 5.13 17.02
N ALA A 141 1.91 5.00 18.30
CA ALA A 141 2.86 3.98 18.74
C ALA A 141 2.36 2.58 18.40
N TYR A 142 1.07 2.33 18.62
CA TYR A 142 0.43 1.08 18.23
C TYR A 142 0.44 0.88 16.71
N PHE A 143 0.11 1.90 15.92
CA PHE A 143 0.15 1.82 14.46
C PHE A 143 1.56 1.56 13.94
N ALA A 144 2.58 2.26 14.46
CA ALA A 144 3.98 2.07 14.08
C ALA A 144 4.47 0.64 14.39
N GLY A 145 4.04 0.07 15.54
CA GLY A 145 4.34 -1.30 15.91
C GLY A 145 3.73 -2.35 14.98
N LEU A 146 2.65 -2.03 14.26
CA LEU A 146 2.04 -2.91 13.26
C LEU A 146 2.54 -2.63 11.83
N ASN A 147 2.75 -1.36 11.50
CA ASN A 147 3.12 -0.92 10.16
C ASN A 147 4.50 -1.45 9.74
N GLY A 148 5.46 -1.48 10.67
CA GLY A 148 6.80 -2.02 10.41
C GLY A 148 6.79 -3.49 10.02
N PRO A 149 6.30 -4.41 10.87
CA PRO A 149 6.20 -5.82 10.52
C PRO A 149 5.37 -6.06 9.25
N ARG A 150 4.25 -5.34 9.08
CA ARG A 150 3.42 -5.43 7.87
C ARG A 150 4.20 -5.05 6.61
N LEU A 151 4.96 -3.96 6.65
CA LEU A 151 5.82 -3.52 5.55
C LEU A 151 6.79 -4.64 5.15
N TRP A 152 7.50 -5.24 6.11
CA TRP A 152 8.56 -6.20 5.82
C TRP A 152 8.07 -7.62 5.51
N VAL A 153 6.93 -8.02 6.07
CA VAL A 153 6.38 -9.39 5.91
C VAL A 153 5.34 -9.48 4.80
N LEU A 154 4.67 -8.38 4.46
CA LEU A 154 3.61 -8.36 3.44
C LEU A 154 3.96 -7.43 2.28
N ASP A 155 4.21 -6.16 2.53
CA ASP A 155 4.27 -5.14 1.46
C ASP A 155 5.52 -5.30 0.58
N VAL A 156 6.70 -5.48 1.19
CA VAL A 156 7.97 -5.73 0.49
C VAL A 156 7.92 -7.05 -0.28
N PRO A 157 7.54 -8.19 0.34
CA PRO A 157 7.37 -9.43 -0.42
C PRO A 157 6.36 -9.31 -1.56
N ALA A 158 5.19 -8.70 -1.34
CA ALA A 158 4.20 -8.50 -2.39
C ALA A 158 4.79 -7.74 -3.59
N TRP A 159 5.46 -6.62 -3.32
CA TRP A 159 6.14 -5.83 -4.36
C TRP A 159 7.19 -6.66 -5.10
N PHE A 160 7.99 -7.46 -4.39
CA PHE A 160 9.02 -8.31 -5.00
C PHE A 160 8.41 -9.36 -5.94
N PHE A 161 7.32 -10.03 -5.54
CA PHE A 161 6.62 -10.99 -6.40
C PHE A 161 6.03 -10.32 -7.65
N ILE A 162 5.49 -9.11 -7.52
CA ILE A 162 4.97 -8.33 -8.65
C ILE A 162 6.12 -7.92 -9.59
N PHE A 163 7.24 -7.46 -9.05
CA PHE A 163 8.44 -7.14 -9.82
C PHE A 163 8.97 -8.37 -10.57
N ALA A 164 9.10 -9.50 -9.88
CA ALA A 164 9.53 -10.75 -10.49
C ALA A 164 8.57 -11.23 -11.58
N ALA A 165 7.25 -11.04 -11.41
CA ALA A 165 6.27 -11.36 -12.44
C ALA A 165 6.49 -10.51 -13.70
N VAL A 166 6.72 -9.20 -13.54
CA VAL A 166 7.04 -8.30 -14.66
C VAL A 166 8.35 -8.70 -15.35
N VAL A 167 9.41 -8.95 -14.59
CA VAL A 167 10.69 -9.41 -15.16
C VAL A 167 10.50 -10.73 -15.91
N SER A 168 9.80 -11.70 -15.33
CA SER A 168 9.50 -12.99 -15.98
C SER A 168 8.63 -12.86 -17.23
N GLN A 169 7.83 -11.79 -17.35
CA GLN A 169 6.97 -11.56 -18.51
C GLN A 169 7.72 -10.94 -19.70
N PHE A 170 8.78 -10.18 -19.45
CA PHE A 170 9.44 -9.33 -20.44
C PHE A 170 10.95 -9.55 -20.61
N GLY A 171 11.58 -10.31 -19.72
CA GLY A 171 12.99 -10.70 -19.79
C GLY A 171 13.15 -12.10 -20.37
#